data_AF-A0A1Y1I6V0-F1
#
_entry.id   AF-A0A1Y1I6V0-F1
#
_cell.length_a   1.000
_cell.length_b   1.000
_cell.length_c   1.000
_cell.angle_alpha   90.00
_cell.angle_beta   90.00
_cell.angle_gamma   90.00
#
_symmetry.space_group_name_H-M   'P 1'
#
loop_
_entity.id
_entity.type
_entity.pdbx_description
1 polymer ?
#
loop_
_entity_poly.entity_id
_entity_poly.type
_entity_poly.pdbx_seq_one_letter_code
_entity_poly.pdbx_strand_id
1 'polypeptide(L)'
;MPRVAPAPKLFSKPANFAGKVNQAKGKYGDSRCAGSTFLPQITGGQITMAGDAEVPVATSAVLMSAAKHIGKNCARENHAFLDCKRADETPESCLDKGEQVSRCVVSLLKELNGKCPKAFNAYVKCMDYRTNEFDLCRKEQAEFEKQCPL
;
A
#
# COMPACT_ATOMS: atom_id res chain seq x y z
N MET A 1 13.50 -21.28 -27.28
CA MET A 1 13.38 -19.97 -26.58
C MET A 1 12.43 -19.09 -27.38
N PRO A 2 11.18 -18.87 -26.94
CA PRO A 2 10.30 -17.96 -27.65
C PRO A 2 10.67 -16.50 -27.32
N ARG A 3 10.89 -15.71 -28.37
CA ARG A 3 11.20 -14.28 -28.34
C ARG A 3 9.99 -13.51 -27.79
N VAL A 4 10.18 -12.75 -26.72
CA VAL A 4 9.19 -11.78 -26.22
C VAL A 4 9.16 -10.58 -27.16
N ALA A 5 7.97 -10.23 -27.66
CA ALA A 5 7.74 -9.08 -28.52
C ALA A 5 7.96 -7.75 -27.76
N PRO A 6 8.40 -6.68 -28.45
CA PRO A 6 8.61 -5.38 -27.84
C PRO A 6 7.28 -4.72 -27.41
N ALA A 7 7.28 -4.14 -26.21
CA ALA A 7 6.14 -3.41 -25.64
C ALA A 7 5.76 -2.18 -26.50
N PRO A 8 4.45 -1.90 -26.69
CA PRO A 8 4.01 -0.72 -27.40
C PRO A 8 4.28 0.55 -26.57
N LYS A 9 4.93 1.54 -27.22
CA LYS A 9 5.18 2.87 -26.67
C LYS A 9 3.84 3.65 -26.57
N LEU A 10 3.30 3.75 -25.36
CA LEU A 10 2.27 4.74 -25.00
C LEU A 10 2.92 5.85 -24.18
N PHE A 11 3.73 6.67 -24.85
CA PHE A 11 4.21 7.95 -24.34
C PHE A 11 3.75 9.02 -25.33
N SER A 12 2.64 9.69 -25.02
CA SER A 12 2.32 11.00 -25.61
C SER A 12 1.11 11.63 -24.93
N LYS A 13 1.34 12.38 -23.86
CA LYS A 13 1.29 13.87 -23.87
C LYS A 13 1.37 14.42 -22.43
N PRO A 14 2.20 15.44 -22.17
CA PRO A 14 2.20 16.16 -20.91
C PRO A 14 0.98 17.09 -20.87
N ALA A 15 0.10 16.90 -19.89
CA ALA A 15 -0.87 17.93 -19.53
C ALA A 15 -0.12 19.03 -18.77
N ASN A 16 0.03 20.19 -19.41
CA ASN A 16 0.46 21.43 -18.77
C ASN A 16 -0.55 21.81 -17.69
N PHE A 17 -0.20 21.58 -16.42
CA PHE A 17 -0.94 22.13 -15.28
C PHE A 17 -0.16 23.32 -14.72
N ALA A 18 -0.19 24.44 -15.45
CA ALA A 18 0.20 25.74 -14.94
C ALA A 18 -0.92 26.28 -14.03
N GLY A 19 -1.04 25.70 -12.84
CA GLY A 19 -1.92 26.17 -11.78
C GLY A 19 -1.08 26.79 -10.67
N LYS A 20 -1.25 28.09 -10.41
CA LYS A 20 -0.63 28.79 -9.28
C LYS A 20 -1.01 28.07 -7.98
N VAL A 21 -0.02 27.52 -7.28
CA VAL A 21 -0.19 27.00 -5.91
C VAL A 21 -0.33 28.21 -4.98
N ASN A 22 -1.55 28.69 -4.80
CA ASN A 22 -1.86 29.59 -3.69
C ASN A 22 -2.04 28.75 -2.43
N GLN A 23 -1.13 28.96 -1.48
CA GLN A 23 -1.12 28.31 -0.19
C GLN A 23 -2.31 28.81 0.65
N ALA A 24 -3.43 28.09 0.59
CA ALA A 24 -4.56 28.30 1.49
C ALA A 24 -4.24 27.63 2.83
N LYS A 25 -4.02 28.45 3.88
CA LYS A 25 -4.04 28.01 5.28
C LYS A 25 -5.47 27.63 5.66
N GLY A 26 -5.89 26.42 5.30
CA GLY A 26 -7.15 25.81 5.74
C GLY A 26 -6.98 25.20 7.13
N LYS A 27 -7.70 25.76 8.11
CA LYS A 27 -7.79 25.26 9.48
C LYS A 27 -8.54 23.91 9.50
N TYR A 28 -7.83 22.81 9.74
CA TYR A 28 -8.41 21.63 10.39
C TYR A 28 -8.64 22.00 11.87
N GLY A 29 -9.75 21.75 12.54
CA GLY A 29 -11.05 21.20 12.21
C GLY A 29 -11.84 21.22 13.53
N ASP A 30 -13.13 21.57 13.49
CA ASP A 30 -13.99 21.48 14.66
C ASP A 30 -15.36 20.90 14.27
N SER A 31 -15.77 19.91 15.04
CA SER A 31 -17.15 19.47 15.25
C SER A 31 -17.91 18.83 14.07
N ARG A 32 -17.82 17.48 13.99
CA ARG A 32 -18.94 16.54 14.25
C ARG A 32 -18.68 15.14 13.67
N CYS A 33 -18.13 14.23 14.48
CA CYS A 33 -18.51 12.83 14.47
C CYS A 33 -19.05 12.56 15.87
N ALA A 34 -20.35 12.79 16.07
CA ALA A 34 -21.00 12.58 17.35
C ALA A 34 -21.38 11.09 17.48
N GLY A 35 -20.89 10.45 18.55
CA GLY A 35 -21.53 9.24 19.09
C GLY A 35 -20.72 7.96 19.02
N SER A 36 -19.51 7.92 19.60
CA SER A 36 -18.91 6.74 20.25
C SER A 36 -17.60 7.19 20.90
N THR A 37 -17.46 6.95 22.20
CA THR A 37 -16.39 7.45 23.09
C THR A 37 -15.02 6.83 22.81
N PHE A 38 -14.46 7.00 21.62
CA PHE A 38 -13.09 6.62 21.30
C PHE A 38 -12.30 7.87 20.88
N LEU A 39 -11.82 8.60 21.88
CA LEU A 39 -10.77 9.58 21.67
C LEU A 39 -9.45 8.81 21.43
N PRO A 40 -8.77 8.98 20.28
CA PRO A 40 -7.40 8.51 20.15
C PRO A 40 -6.53 9.34 21.10
N GLN A 41 -5.88 8.68 22.06
CA GLN A 41 -4.97 9.36 22.98
C GLN A 41 -3.68 9.70 22.24
N ILE A 42 -3.42 10.98 22.06
CA ILE A 42 -2.15 11.49 21.54
C ILE A 42 -1.18 11.58 22.71
N THR A 43 -0.43 10.51 22.96
CA THR A 43 0.73 10.54 23.84
C THR A 43 1.98 10.33 23.01
N GLY A 44 2.83 11.37 22.89
CA GLY A 44 4.16 11.24 22.31
C GLY A 44 4.25 11.16 20.79
N GLY A 45 3.37 11.84 20.05
CA GLY A 45 3.56 12.01 18.60
C GLY A 45 3.23 10.79 17.73
N GLN A 46 2.41 9.86 18.22
CA GLN A 46 1.79 8.82 17.40
C GLN A 46 0.27 8.77 17.62
N ILE A 47 -0.47 8.55 16.54
CA ILE A 47 -1.90 8.25 16.57
C ILE A 47 -2.02 6.74 16.75
N THR A 48 -2.42 6.29 17.96
CA THR A 48 -2.70 4.88 18.22
C THR A 48 -4.22 4.65 18.21
N MET A 49 -4.72 3.89 17.23
CA MET A 49 -6.05 3.28 17.29
C MET A 49 -5.92 1.96 18.05
N ALA A 50 -6.63 1.82 19.17
CA ALA A 50 -6.58 0.63 20.02
C ALA A 50 -7.21 -0.59 19.30
N GLY A 51 -6.45 -1.68 19.22
CA GLY A 51 -6.82 -2.93 18.56
C GLY A 51 -5.57 -3.74 18.20
N ASP A 52 -5.10 -4.51 19.17
CA ASP A 52 -3.84 -5.25 19.23
C ASP A 52 -3.46 -6.10 18.00
N ALA A 53 -2.14 -6.27 17.83
CA ALA A 53 -1.38 -6.59 16.61
C ALA A 53 -1.29 -5.40 15.64
N GLU A 54 -0.26 -4.57 15.83
CA GLU A 54 0.17 -3.44 14.99
C GLU A 54 -0.11 -3.70 13.50
N VAL A 55 -1.29 -3.28 13.03
CA VAL A 55 -1.60 -3.26 11.61
C VAL A 55 -0.71 -2.16 11.05
N PRO A 56 0.31 -2.47 10.23
CA PRO A 56 1.08 -1.41 9.62
C PRO A 56 0.13 -0.54 8.83
N VAL A 57 0.22 0.78 9.04
CA VAL A 57 -0.49 1.74 8.21
C VAL A 57 -0.17 1.38 6.76
N ALA A 58 -1.19 1.11 5.95
CA ALA A 58 -1.06 0.74 4.55
C ALA A 58 -0.66 1.99 3.72
N THR A 59 0.51 2.56 4.02
CA THR A 59 1.11 3.62 3.24
C THR A 59 1.59 3.06 1.91
N SER A 60 1.77 3.95 0.93
CA SER A 60 2.29 3.58 -0.39
C SER A 60 3.63 2.84 -0.29
N ALA A 61 4.53 3.30 0.58
CA ALA A 61 5.84 2.68 0.82
C ALA A 61 5.73 1.25 1.38
N VAL A 62 4.82 1.01 2.32
CA VAL A 62 4.58 -0.31 2.92
C VAL A 62 4.04 -1.29 1.89
N LEU A 63 3.00 -0.87 1.15
CA LEU A 63 2.39 -1.71 0.11
C LEU A 63 3.36 -2.01 -1.03
N MET A 64 4.16 -1.02 -1.45
CA MET A 64 5.13 -1.21 -2.52
C MET A 64 6.29 -2.13 -2.09
N SER A 65 6.73 -2.02 -0.84
CA SER A 65 7.73 -2.92 -0.26
C SER A 65 7.23 -4.37 -0.21
N ALA A 66 5.96 -4.58 0.14
CA ALA A 66 5.33 -5.89 0.22
C ALA A 66 4.82 -6.43 -1.13
N ALA A 67 4.88 -5.66 -2.22
CA ALA A 67 4.22 -5.98 -3.50
C ALA A 67 4.59 -7.37 -4.05
N LYS A 68 5.86 -7.78 -3.94
CA LYS A 68 6.32 -9.12 -4.36
C LYS A 68 5.64 -10.25 -3.58
N HIS A 69 5.45 -10.08 -2.28
CA HIS A 69 4.79 -11.08 -1.43
C HIS A 69 3.28 -11.05 -1.63
N ILE A 70 2.68 -9.86 -1.79
CA ILE A 70 1.24 -9.73 -2.12
C ILE A 70 0.93 -10.45 -3.44
N GLY A 71 1.79 -10.28 -4.45
CA GLY A 71 1.64 -10.92 -5.76
C GLY A 71 1.74 -12.45 -5.72
N LYS A 72 2.41 -13.04 -4.72
CA LYS A 72 2.49 -14.50 -4.55
C LYS A 72 1.35 -15.03 -3.66
N ASN A 73 1.11 -14.40 -2.52
CA ASN A 73 0.25 -14.94 -1.47
C ASN A 73 -1.22 -14.57 -1.66
N CYS A 74 -1.51 -13.40 -2.24
CA CYS A 74 -2.86 -12.91 -2.50
C CYS A 74 -3.22 -12.93 -4.00
N ALA A 75 -2.51 -13.73 -4.81
CA ALA A 75 -2.69 -13.78 -6.26
C ALA A 75 -4.13 -14.15 -6.65
N ARG A 76 -4.70 -15.14 -5.96
CA ARG A 76 -6.04 -15.67 -6.25
C ARG A 76 -7.13 -14.61 -6.04
N GLU A 77 -7.09 -13.92 -4.90
CA GLU A 77 -8.04 -12.88 -4.52
C GLU A 77 -7.91 -11.69 -5.46
N ASN A 78 -6.67 -11.28 -5.78
CA ASN A 78 -6.39 -10.19 -6.70
C ASN A 78 -6.91 -10.48 -8.12
N HIS A 79 -6.69 -11.69 -8.62
CA HIS A 79 -7.20 -12.11 -9.93
C HIS A 79 -8.73 -12.12 -9.94
N ALA A 80 -9.39 -12.68 -8.92
CA ALA A 80 -10.84 -12.70 -8.83
C ALA A 80 -11.46 -11.29 -8.82
N PHE A 81 -10.81 -10.32 -8.16
CA PHE A 81 -11.23 -8.92 -8.20
C PHE A 81 -11.04 -8.27 -9.57
N LEU A 82 -9.91 -8.54 -10.25
CA LEU A 82 -9.64 -8.02 -11.58
C LEU A 82 -10.58 -8.62 -12.63
N ASP A 83 -10.90 -9.91 -12.53
CA ASP A 83 -11.84 -10.57 -13.45
C ASP A 83 -13.26 -10.05 -13.26
N CYS A 84 -13.69 -9.80 -12.01
CA CYS A 84 -14.97 -9.15 -11.72
C CYS A 84 -15.04 -7.75 -12.34
N LYS A 85 -13.99 -6.92 -12.15
CA LYS A 85 -13.92 -5.57 -12.74
C LYS A 85 -13.86 -5.54 -14.26
N ARG A 86 -13.37 -6.61 -14.89
CA ARG A 86 -13.36 -6.75 -16.36
C ARG A 86 -14.72 -7.14 -16.90
N ALA A 87 -15.51 -7.89 -16.13
CA ALA A 87 -16.87 -8.28 -16.51
C ALA A 87 -17.85 -7.11 -16.32
N ASP A 88 -17.79 -6.45 -15.16
CA ASP A 88 -18.69 -5.37 -14.78
C ASP A 88 -17.91 -4.17 -14.21
N GLU A 89 -18.11 -2.99 -14.79
CA GLU A 89 -17.45 -1.74 -14.33
C GLU A 89 -18.14 -1.11 -13.11
N THR A 90 -19.25 -1.68 -12.66
CA THR A 90 -20.02 -1.15 -11.51
C THR A 90 -19.26 -1.38 -10.20
N PRO A 91 -19.09 -0.36 -9.35
CA PRO A 91 -18.28 -0.49 -8.15
C PRO A 91 -18.93 -1.39 -7.08
N GLU A 92 -20.25 -1.55 -7.07
CA GLU A 92 -21.00 -2.29 -6.04
C GLU A 92 -20.94 -3.81 -6.23
N SER A 93 -20.87 -4.29 -7.47
CA SER A 93 -20.92 -5.72 -7.80
C SER A 93 -19.67 -6.50 -7.32
N CYS A 94 -18.52 -5.82 -7.25
CA CYS A 94 -17.24 -6.43 -6.90
C CYS A 94 -16.77 -6.13 -5.47
N LEU A 95 -17.60 -5.54 -4.61
CA LEU A 95 -17.21 -5.15 -3.24
C LEU A 95 -16.75 -6.35 -2.41
N ASP A 96 -17.47 -7.47 -2.48
CA ASP A 96 -17.12 -8.70 -1.74
C ASP A 96 -15.73 -9.22 -2.10
N LYS A 97 -15.34 -9.10 -3.38
CA LYS A 97 -14.00 -9.50 -3.86
C LYS A 97 -12.94 -8.49 -3.40
N GLY A 98 -13.27 -7.20 -3.39
CA GLY A 98 -12.39 -6.15 -2.85
C GLY A 98 -12.12 -6.31 -1.36
N GLU A 99 -13.13 -6.73 -0.59
CA GLU A 99 -12.97 -7.03 0.84
C GLU A 99 -12.02 -8.23 1.05
N GLN A 100 -12.18 -9.29 0.25
CA GLN A 100 -11.31 -10.47 0.30
C GLN A 100 -9.84 -10.13 0.01
N VAL A 101 -9.59 -9.30 -1.01
CA VAL A 101 -8.25 -8.79 -1.33
C VAL A 101 -7.67 -8.01 -0.14
N SER A 102 -8.43 -7.06 0.39
CA SER A 102 -7.99 -6.20 1.48
C SER A 102 -7.68 -7.01 2.74
N ARG A 103 -8.52 -8.01 3.05
CA ARG A 103 -8.33 -8.93 4.16
C ARG A 103 -7.04 -9.75 4.00
N CYS A 104 -6.78 -10.29 2.80
CA CYS A 104 -5.55 -11.03 2.52
C CYS A 104 -4.31 -10.16 2.72
N VAL A 105 -4.31 -8.94 2.15
CA VAL A 105 -3.17 -8.01 2.25
C VAL A 105 -2.91 -7.61 3.70
N VAL A 106 -3.94 -7.25 4.47
CA VAL A 106 -3.79 -6.88 5.88
C VAL A 106 -3.23 -8.05 6.70
N SER A 107 -3.71 -9.27 6.44
CA SER A 107 -3.18 -10.47 7.11
C SER A 107 -1.71 -10.70 6.78
N LEU A 108 -1.31 -10.58 5.51
CA LEU A 108 0.07 -10.72 5.07
C LEU A 108 0.99 -9.67 5.69
N LEU A 109 0.52 -8.41 5.75
CA LEU A 109 1.29 -7.33 6.35
C LEU A 109 1.55 -7.54 7.84
N LYS A 110 0.56 -8.08 8.57
CA LYS A 110 0.74 -8.50 9.98
C LYS A 110 1.79 -9.60 10.09
N GLU A 111 1.74 -10.59 9.19
CA GLU A 111 2.70 -11.70 9.18
C GLU A 111 4.14 -11.23 8.90
N LEU A 112 4.31 -10.32 7.93
CA LEU A 112 5.61 -9.71 7.58
C LEU A 112 6.21 -8.94 8.76
N ASN A 113 5.40 -8.12 9.43
CA ASN A 113 5.82 -7.40 10.63
C ASN A 113 6.14 -8.34 11.79
N GLY A 114 5.44 -9.46 11.93
CA GLY A 114 5.72 -10.45 12.97
C GLY A 114 7.01 -11.24 12.73
N LYS A 115 7.29 -11.63 11.49
CA LYS A 115 8.44 -12.49 11.15
C LYS A 115 9.74 -11.72 10.96
N CYS A 116 9.72 -10.60 10.25
CA CYS A 116 10.93 -9.85 9.88
C CYS A 116 10.78 -8.34 10.02
N PRO A 117 10.48 -7.84 11.24
CA PRO A 117 10.23 -6.41 11.45
C PRO A 117 11.45 -5.54 11.11
N LYS A 118 12.68 -6.00 11.37
CA LYS A 118 13.89 -5.19 11.16
C LYS A 118 14.18 -4.95 9.68
N ALA A 119 14.25 -6.02 8.87
CA ALA A 119 14.52 -5.90 7.45
C ALA A 119 13.36 -5.23 6.69
N PHE A 120 12.12 -5.57 7.03
CA PHE A 120 10.96 -4.94 6.41
C PHE A 120 10.92 -3.42 6.67
N ASN A 121 11.09 -2.98 7.92
CA ASN A 121 11.10 -1.55 8.24
C ASN A 121 12.28 -0.81 7.60
N ALA A 122 13.46 -1.42 7.48
CA ALA A 122 14.60 -0.81 6.79
C ALA A 122 14.30 -0.59 5.29
N TYR A 123 13.67 -1.57 4.65
CA TYR A 123 13.28 -1.48 3.24
C TYR A 123 12.17 -0.44 3.02
N VAL A 124 11.14 -0.44 3.87
CA VAL A 124 10.06 0.56 3.84
C VAL A 124 10.61 1.97 4.00
N LYS A 125 11.59 2.18 4.90
CA LYS A 125 12.25 3.50 5.07
C LYS A 125 12.99 3.94 3.81
N CYS A 126 13.68 3.03 3.13
CA CYS A 126 14.32 3.36 1.86
C CYS A 126 13.28 3.76 0.80
N MET A 127 12.18 3.00 0.70
CA MET A 127 11.10 3.26 -0.23
C MET A 127 10.41 4.60 0.01
N ASP A 128 10.15 4.93 1.27
CA ASP A 128 9.52 6.21 1.64
C ASP A 128 10.43 7.40 1.29
N TYR A 129 11.73 7.28 1.58
CA TYR A 129 12.71 8.33 1.27
C TYR A 129 12.94 8.51 -0.24
N ARG A 130 12.90 7.42 -1.00
CA ARG A 130 13.18 7.40 -2.46
C ARG A 130 11.91 7.37 -3.31
N THR A 131 10.76 7.80 -2.77
CA THR A 131 9.49 7.92 -3.52
C THR A 131 9.07 6.64 -4.26
N ASN A 132 9.33 5.47 -3.67
CA ASN A 132 9.04 4.14 -4.22
C ASN A 132 9.90 3.69 -5.42
N GLU A 133 11.10 4.25 -5.59
CA GLU A 133 12.02 3.85 -6.66
C GLU A 133 12.79 2.56 -6.29
N PHE A 134 12.47 1.44 -6.94
CA PHE A 134 13.04 0.13 -6.62
C PHE A 134 14.54 0.03 -6.87
N ASP A 135 15.05 0.71 -7.91
CA ASP A 135 16.45 0.57 -8.32
C ASP A 135 17.43 1.17 -7.30
N LEU A 136 16.97 2.14 -6.51
CA LEU A 136 17.76 2.77 -5.45
C LEU A 136 17.80 1.95 -4.16
N CYS A 137 16.84 1.04 -3.96
CA CYS A 137 16.66 0.25 -2.73
C CYS A 137 16.90 -1.26 -2.92
N ARG A 138 17.63 -1.66 -3.98
CA ARG A 138 17.89 -3.09 -4.28
C ARG A 138 18.70 -3.81 -3.20
N LYS A 139 19.54 -3.10 -2.45
CA LYS A 139 20.36 -3.67 -1.38
C LYS A 139 19.48 -4.11 -0.21
N GLU A 140 18.59 -3.21 0.20
CA GLU A 140 17.61 -3.42 1.26
C GLU A 140 16.59 -4.48 0.84
N GLN A 141 16.19 -4.49 -0.43
CA GLN A 141 15.33 -5.54 -0.99
C GLN A 141 15.97 -6.92 -0.90
N ALA A 142 17.24 -7.06 -1.29
CA ALA A 142 17.94 -8.35 -1.25
C ALA A 142 18.06 -8.88 0.19
N GLU A 143 18.34 -7.99 1.15
CA GLU A 143 18.40 -8.37 2.56
C GLU A 143 17.02 -8.77 3.11
N PHE A 144 15.97 -8.04 2.73
CA PHE A 144 14.60 -8.39 3.08
C PHE A 144 14.17 -9.77 2.53
N GLU A 145 14.42 -10.04 1.26
CA GLU A 145 14.09 -11.32 0.63
C GLU A 145 14.90 -12.49 1.22
N LYS A 146 16.14 -12.24 1.64
CA LYS A 146 16.99 -13.23 2.29
C LYS A 146 16.50 -13.57 3.71
N GLN A 147 16.10 -12.56 4.48
CA GLN A 147 15.62 -12.76 5.85
C GLN A 147 14.18 -13.29 5.90
N CYS A 148 13.39 -13.07 4.85
CA CYS A 148 11.96 -13.33 4.85
C CYS A 148 11.49 -14.08 3.58
N PRO A 149 11.81 -15.38 3.43
CA PRO A 149 11.27 -16.20 2.37
C PRO A 149 9.82 -16.62 2.70
N LEU A 150 8.86 -15.79 2.30
CA LEU A 150 7.42 -16.12 2.27
C LEU A 150 6.97 -16.52 0.87
#